data_AF-A0A2D7UAY0-F1
#
_entry.id   AF-A0A2D7UAY0-F1
#
_cell.length_a   1.000
_cell.length_b   1.000
_cell.length_c   1.000
_cell.angle_alpha   90.00
_cell.angle_beta   90.00
_cell.angle_gamma   90.00
#
_symmetry.space_group_name_H-M   'P 1'
#
loop_
_entity.id
_entity.type
_entity.pdbx_description
1 polymer ?
#
loop_
_entity_poly.entity_id
_entity_poly.type
_entity_poly.pdbx_seq_one_letter_code
_entity_poly.pdbx_strand_id
1 'polypeptide(L)'
;MVIDFDSFTPLASLVGGVMIGVAALLLMLTHGRVMGVSGILGGILGGLMVPSDKSDISWRVLFVIGVLAGPFALMALTGAPVERAAVASGFTLPIAGFLVGLGTAIGAGCTSGHGICGLARLSVRSAVAVGMFMTTAIITVYIVRHVV
;
A
#
# COMPACT_ATOMS: atom_id res chain seq x y z
N MET A 1 23.17 3.44 22.28
CA MET A 1 22.41 3.64 21.03
C MET A 1 23.43 3.79 19.92
N VAL A 2 23.81 2.68 19.29
CA VAL A 2 24.70 2.69 18.13
C VAL A 2 23.79 2.66 16.91
N ILE A 3 23.91 3.65 16.03
CA ILE A 3 23.18 3.64 14.76
C ILE A 3 23.78 2.50 13.93
N ASP A 4 22.95 1.56 13.51
CA ASP A 4 23.33 0.52 12.57
C ASP A 4 23.55 1.16 11.19
N PHE A 5 24.80 1.48 10.89
CA PHE A 5 25.19 2.13 9.63
C PHE A 5 25.03 1.22 8.42
N ASP A 6 25.01 -0.11 8.60
CA ASP A 6 24.79 -1.07 7.51
C ASP A 6 23.33 -1.03 7.04
N SER A 7 22.39 -0.86 7.97
CA SER A 7 20.96 -0.71 7.67
C SER A 7 20.57 0.73 7.29
N PHE A 8 21.42 1.72 7.55
CA PHE A 8 21.11 3.13 7.34
C PHE A 8 21.27 3.52 5.85
N THR A 9 20.16 3.44 5.10
CA THR A 9 20.11 3.71 3.65
C THR A 9 19.29 4.97 3.30
N PRO A 10 19.72 6.18 3.74
CA PRO A 10 18.93 7.40 3.63
C PRO A 10 18.67 7.81 2.18
N LEU A 11 19.67 7.67 1.30
CA LEU A 11 19.55 8.06 -0.11
C LEU A 11 18.56 7.15 -0.85
N ALA A 12 18.65 5.83 -0.65
CA ALA A 12 17.73 4.87 -1.26
C ALA A 12 16.29 5.10 -0.78
N SER A 13 16.10 5.32 0.52
CA SER A 13 14.80 5.62 1.11
C SER A 13 14.20 6.93 0.58
N LEU A 14 15.02 7.97 0.43
CA LEU A 14 14.60 9.25 -0.15
C LEU A 14 14.18 9.10 -1.61
N VAL A 15 14.98 8.43 -2.43
CA VAL A 15 14.67 8.19 -3.85
C VAL A 15 13.36 7.40 -3.97
N GLY A 16 13.20 6.32 -3.20
CA GLY A 16 11.95 5.55 -3.19
C GLY A 16 10.74 6.38 -2.77
N GLY A 17 10.88 7.20 -1.72
CA GLY A 17 9.82 8.12 -1.27
C GLY A 17 9.43 9.15 -2.33
N VAL A 18 10.41 9.75 -3.01
CA VAL A 18 10.17 10.69 -4.12
C VAL A 18 9.45 9.99 -5.27
N MET A 19 9.87 8.78 -5.66
CA MET A 19 9.19 8.04 -6.74
C MET A 19 7.72 7.75 -6.41
N ILE A 20 7.43 7.33 -5.18
CA ILE A 20 6.04 7.09 -4.72
C ILE A 20 5.24 8.40 -4.70
N GLY A 21 5.84 9.50 -4.22
CA GLY A 21 5.21 10.81 -4.20
C GLY A 21 4.88 11.34 -5.60
N VAL A 22 5.82 11.21 -6.54
CA VAL A 22 5.62 11.57 -7.95
C VAL A 22 4.52 10.72 -8.58
N ALA A 23 4.51 9.41 -8.32
CA ALA A 23 3.44 8.53 -8.82
C ALA A 23 2.05 8.94 -8.29
N ALA A 24 1.95 9.27 -7.00
CA ALA A 24 0.71 9.75 -6.39
C ALA A 24 0.26 11.10 -6.99
N LEU A 25 1.20 12.01 -7.23
CA LEU A 25 0.94 13.31 -7.85
C LEU A 25 0.47 13.15 -9.30
N LEU A 26 1.13 12.30 -10.09
CA LEU A 26 0.75 12.03 -11.48
C LEU A 26 -0.67 11.46 -11.57
N LEU A 27 -1.03 10.53 -10.69
CA LEU A 27 -2.40 10.01 -10.63
C LEU A 27 -3.41 11.11 -10.31
N MET A 28 -3.08 11.99 -9.36
CA MET A 28 -3.93 13.11 -8.99
C MET A 28 -4.07 14.14 -10.12
N LEU A 29 -3.00 14.46 -10.85
CA LEU A 29 -3.02 15.41 -11.97
C LEU A 29 -3.75 14.88 -13.20
N THR A 30 -3.58 13.59 -13.51
CA THR A 30 -4.13 12.99 -14.74
C THR A 30 -5.58 12.53 -14.57
N HIS A 31 -5.94 11.98 -13.41
CA HIS A 31 -7.26 11.39 -13.18
C HIS A 31 -8.07 12.15 -12.11
N GLY A 32 -7.50 13.15 -11.45
CA GLY A 32 -8.19 13.91 -10.38
C GLY A 32 -8.45 13.09 -9.12
N ARG A 33 -7.79 11.93 -8.97
CA ARG A 33 -8.07 10.94 -7.91
C ARG A 33 -6.89 10.74 -6.98
N VAL A 34 -7.19 10.36 -5.74
CA VAL A 34 -6.21 10.06 -4.70
C VAL A 34 -5.71 8.61 -4.82
N MET A 35 -4.41 8.37 -4.61
CA MET A 35 -3.79 7.04 -4.66
C MET A 35 -4.17 6.16 -3.46
N GLY A 36 -5.33 5.50 -3.55
CA GLY A 36 -5.81 4.54 -2.56
C GLY A 36 -5.95 3.13 -3.14
N VAL A 37 -5.01 2.22 -2.87
CA VAL A 37 -5.00 0.87 -3.47
C VAL A 37 -6.30 0.09 -3.16
N SER A 38 -6.78 0.13 -1.91
CA SER A 38 -8.03 -0.52 -1.53
C SER A 38 -9.25 0.04 -2.27
N GLY A 39 -9.31 1.36 -2.50
CA GLY A 39 -10.37 2.00 -3.27
C GLY A 39 -10.25 1.74 -4.77
N ILE A 40 -9.03 1.58 -5.30
CA ILE A 40 -8.77 1.19 -6.68
C ILE A 40 -9.29 -0.24 -6.92
N LEU A 41 -8.89 -1.20 -6.08
CA LEU A 41 -9.34 -2.58 -6.14
C LEU A 41 -10.85 -2.72 -5.91
N GLY A 42 -11.40 -2.01 -4.91
CA GLY A 42 -12.83 -1.99 -4.65
C GLY A 42 -13.64 -1.39 -5.81
N GLY A 43 -13.10 -0.40 -6.51
CA GLY A 43 -13.72 0.16 -7.72
C GLY A 43 -13.74 -0.81 -8.90
N ILE A 44 -12.70 -1.66 -9.06
CA ILE A 44 -12.68 -2.71 -10.09
C ILE A 44 -13.75 -3.77 -9.77
N LEU A 45 -13.81 -4.25 -8.52
CA LEU A 45 -14.79 -5.24 -8.09
C LEU A 45 -16.23 -4.71 -8.15
N GLY A 46 -16.43 -3.47 -7.70
CA GLY A 46 -17.72 -2.78 -7.76
C GLY A 46 -18.17 -2.52 -9.19
N GLY A 47 -17.26 -2.13 -10.09
CA GLY A 47 -17.53 -1.95 -11.52
C GLY A 47 -17.86 -3.26 -12.26
N LEU A 48 -17.47 -4.41 -11.70
CA LEU A 48 -17.82 -5.74 -12.20
C LEU A 48 -19.23 -6.16 -11.76
N MET A 49 -19.71 -5.67 -10.61
CA MET A 49 -21.05 -5.94 -10.06
C MET A 49 -22.10 -4.92 -10.48
N VAL A 50 -21.72 -3.66 -10.69
CA VAL A 50 -22.59 -2.56 -11.11
C VAL A 50 -21.95 -1.88 -12.33
N PRO A 51 -22.65 -1.76 -13.48
CA PRO A 51 -22.08 -1.17 -14.68
C PRO A 51 -21.62 0.26 -14.40
N SER A 52 -20.30 0.44 -14.31
CA SER A 52 -19.64 1.75 -14.28
C SER A 52 -19.05 2.06 -15.65
N ASP A 53 -18.75 3.33 -15.91
CA ASP A 53 -18.10 3.74 -17.15
C ASP A 53 -16.82 2.92 -17.40
N LYS A 54 -16.72 2.29 -18.57
CA LYS A 54 -15.59 1.43 -18.95
C LYS A 54 -14.24 2.17 -18.86
N SER A 55 -14.24 3.48 -19.05
CA SER A 55 -13.07 4.34 -18.90
C SER A 55 -12.55 4.38 -17.46
N ASP A 56 -13.41 4.29 -16.44
CA ASP A 56 -12.98 4.30 -15.03
C ASP A 56 -12.34 2.97 -14.61
N ILE A 57 -12.80 1.85 -15.18
CA ILE A 57 -12.21 0.54 -14.89
C ILE A 57 -10.83 0.40 -15.55
N SER A 58 -10.67 0.92 -16.76
CA SER A 58 -9.43 0.80 -17.54
C SER A 58 -8.19 1.33 -16.79
N TRP A 59 -8.25 2.56 -16.26
CA TRP A 59 -7.09 3.13 -15.55
C TRP A 59 -6.78 2.41 -14.23
N ARG A 60 -7.81 1.92 -13.53
CA ARG A 60 -7.64 1.17 -12.28
C ARG A 60 -6.93 -0.15 -12.53
N VAL A 61 -7.34 -0.86 -13.57
CA VAL A 61 -6.70 -2.11 -13.99
C VAL A 61 -5.26 -1.85 -14.42
N LEU A 62 -5.01 -0.81 -15.23
CA LEU A 62 -3.66 -0.42 -15.63
C LEU A 62 -2.77 -0.07 -14.43
N PHE A 63 -3.32 0.62 -13.42
CA PHE A 63 -2.61 0.92 -12.18
C PHE A 63 -2.20 -0.37 -11.44
N VAL A 64 -3.14 -1.32 -11.26
CA VAL A 64 -2.85 -2.59 -10.59
C VAL A 64 -1.80 -3.41 -11.36
N ILE A 65 -1.91 -3.47 -12.68
CA ILE A 65 -0.90 -4.11 -13.54
C ILE A 65 0.46 -3.44 -13.35
N GLY A 66 0.52 -2.10 -13.33
CA GLY A 66 1.77 -1.36 -13.11
C GLY A 66 2.41 -1.67 -11.76
N VAL A 67 1.63 -1.72 -10.68
CA VAL A 67 2.11 -2.08 -9.33
C VAL A 67 2.67 -3.51 -9.30
N LEU A 68 1.97 -4.45 -9.95
CA LEU A 68 2.43 -5.84 -10.02
C LEU A 68 3.65 -6.00 -10.94
N ALA A 69 3.72 -5.27 -12.04
CA ALA A 69 4.81 -5.33 -13.01
C ALA A 69 6.12 -4.72 -12.49
N GLY A 70 6.06 -3.73 -11.58
CA GLY A 70 7.24 -3.04 -11.05
C GLY A 70 8.34 -3.97 -10.52
N PRO A 71 8.05 -4.88 -9.57
CA PRO A 71 9.03 -5.85 -9.08
C PRO A 71 9.62 -6.77 -10.17
N PHE A 72 8.79 -7.20 -11.14
CA PHE A 72 9.28 -8.03 -12.24
C PHE A 72 10.16 -7.25 -13.22
N ALA A 73 9.83 -5.99 -13.49
CA ALA A 73 10.65 -5.11 -14.30
C ALA A 73 12.01 -4.86 -13.64
N LEU A 74 12.04 -4.64 -12.32
CA LEU A 74 13.29 -4.53 -11.57
C LEU A 74 14.13 -5.80 -11.64
N MET A 75 13.51 -6.97 -11.48
CA MET A 75 14.20 -8.26 -11.63
C MET A 75 14.80 -8.44 -13.04
N ALA A 76 14.06 -8.06 -14.08
CA ALA A 76 14.54 -8.14 -15.46
C ALA A 76 15.69 -7.16 -15.76
N LEU A 77 15.64 -5.95 -15.20
CA LEU A 77 16.66 -4.91 -15.41
C LEU A 77 17.95 -5.18 -14.62
N THR A 78 17.84 -5.69 -13.40
CA THR A 78 19.00 -5.86 -12.50
C THR A 78 19.56 -7.28 -12.50
N GLY A 79 18.79 -8.27 -12.97
CA GLY A 79 19.14 -9.69 -12.84
C GLY A 79 19.14 -10.21 -11.40
N ALA A 80 18.84 -9.36 -10.41
CA ALA A 80 18.81 -9.73 -9.01
C ALA A 80 17.44 -10.32 -8.64
N PRO A 81 17.39 -11.51 -8.01
CA PRO A 81 16.13 -12.06 -7.54
C PRO A 81 15.58 -11.19 -6.39
N VAL A 82 14.26 -10.96 -6.40
CA VAL A 82 13.56 -10.32 -5.28
C VAL A 82 13.60 -11.29 -4.11
N GLU A 83 14.29 -10.93 -3.04
CA GLU A 83 14.33 -11.73 -1.82
C GLU A 83 12.92 -11.88 -1.26
N ARG A 84 12.47 -13.13 -1.13
CA ARG A 84 11.17 -13.46 -0.55
C ARG A 84 11.39 -13.96 0.87
N ALA A 85 11.12 -13.12 1.84
CA ALA A 85 10.94 -13.58 3.21
C ALA A 85 9.51 -14.13 3.35
N ALA A 86 9.38 -15.43 3.60
CA ALA A 86 8.09 -16.01 3.94
C ALA A 86 7.64 -15.47 5.30
N VAL A 87 6.74 -14.48 5.28
CA VAL A 87 6.31 -13.77 6.51
C VAL A 87 5.30 -14.59 7.31
N ALA A 88 4.57 -15.50 6.65
CA ALA A 88 3.55 -16.34 7.27
C ALA A 88 3.32 -17.63 6.45
N SER A 89 2.92 -18.73 7.12
CA SER A 89 2.69 -20.05 6.51
C SER A 89 1.25 -20.52 6.64
N GLY A 90 0.76 -21.28 5.65
CA GLY A 90 -0.57 -21.90 5.68
C GLY A 90 -1.71 -20.88 5.60
N PHE A 91 -2.73 -21.06 6.45
CA PHE A 91 -3.97 -20.27 6.42
C PHE A 91 -3.84 -18.85 6.98
N THR A 92 -2.73 -18.52 7.64
CA THR A 92 -2.51 -17.19 8.25
C THR A 92 -2.52 -16.06 7.20
N LEU A 93 -1.90 -16.26 6.04
CA LEU A 93 -1.81 -15.24 5.01
C LEU A 93 -3.18 -14.89 4.38
N PRO A 94 -4.02 -15.87 3.96
CA PRO A 94 -5.39 -15.58 3.51
C PRO A 94 -6.25 -14.88 4.56
N ILE A 95 -6.18 -15.33 5.83
CA ILE A 95 -6.95 -14.73 6.92
C ILE A 95 -6.52 -13.29 7.17
N ALA A 96 -5.20 -13.04 7.22
CA ALA A 96 -4.65 -11.69 7.36
C ALA A 96 -5.08 -10.79 6.20
N GLY A 97 -5.01 -11.28 4.96
CA GLY A 97 -5.47 -10.56 3.77
C GLY A 97 -6.96 -10.19 3.85
N PHE A 98 -7.81 -11.12 4.29
CA PHE A 98 -9.24 -10.87 4.49
C PHE A 98 -9.49 -9.80 5.56
N LEU A 99 -8.84 -9.90 6.72
CA LEU A 99 -8.98 -8.93 7.81
C LEU A 99 -8.50 -7.53 7.39
N VAL A 100 -7.39 -7.44 6.66
CA VAL A 100 -6.91 -6.18 6.08
C VAL A 100 -7.92 -5.62 5.09
N GLY A 101 -8.45 -6.47 4.19
CA GLY A 101 -9.50 -6.07 3.23
C GLY A 101 -10.71 -5.48 3.93
N LEU A 102 -11.27 -6.21 4.90
CA LEU A 102 -12.41 -5.77 5.71
C LEU A 102 -12.10 -4.47 6.46
N GLY A 103 -10.93 -4.38 7.10
CA GLY A 103 -10.50 -3.19 7.83
C GLY A 103 -10.38 -1.96 6.93
N THR A 104 -9.81 -2.09 5.74
CA THR A 104 -9.71 -0.97 4.79
C THR A 104 -11.06 -0.55 4.20
N ALA A 105 -12.01 -1.48 4.08
CA ALA A 105 -13.37 -1.17 3.65
C ALA A 105 -14.11 -0.36 4.74
N ILE A 106 -14.06 -0.79 6.00
CA ILE A 106 -14.69 -0.09 7.13
C ILE A 106 -14.01 1.26 7.40
N GLY A 107 -12.68 1.31 7.31
CA GLY A 107 -11.89 2.53 7.47
C GLY A 107 -12.04 3.53 6.30
N ALA A 108 -12.72 3.13 5.22
CA ALA A 108 -12.86 3.89 3.98
C ALA A 108 -11.50 4.37 3.41
N GLY A 109 -10.48 3.52 3.54
CA GLY A 109 -9.13 3.82 3.10
C GLY A 109 -8.09 2.81 3.58
N CYS A 110 -6.94 2.83 2.94
CA CYS A 110 -5.77 2.02 3.30
C CYS A 110 -4.59 2.93 3.67
N THR A 111 -3.44 2.33 3.98
CA THR A 111 -2.20 3.05 4.29
C THR A 111 -1.72 3.92 3.13
N SER A 112 -1.93 3.52 1.87
CA SER A 112 -1.56 4.38 0.73
C SER A 112 -2.43 5.64 0.67
N GLY A 113 -3.74 5.51 0.90
CA GLY A 113 -4.69 6.62 0.85
C GLY A 113 -4.57 7.56 2.03
N HIS A 114 -4.63 7.03 3.26
CA HIS A 114 -4.54 7.84 4.48
C HIS A 114 -3.10 8.25 4.80
N GLY A 115 -2.13 7.33 4.66
CA GLY A 115 -0.73 7.58 4.98
C GLY A 115 -0.06 8.49 3.97
N ILE A 116 0.03 8.06 2.70
CA ILE A 116 0.79 8.81 1.69
C ILE A 116 0.04 10.10 1.32
N CYS A 117 -1.18 9.98 0.80
CA CYS A 117 -1.90 11.16 0.31
C CYS A 117 -2.64 11.95 1.39
N GLY A 118 -3.19 11.27 2.40
CA GLY A 118 -4.00 11.89 3.45
C GLY A 118 -3.18 12.75 4.41
N LEU A 119 -2.02 12.27 4.87
CA LEU A 119 -1.10 13.04 5.71
C LEU A 119 -0.47 14.20 4.94
N ALA A 120 -0.10 14.00 3.66
CA ALA A 120 0.43 15.07 2.81
C ALA A 120 -0.59 16.22 2.62
N ARG A 121 -1.88 15.94 2.73
CA ARG A 121 -2.98 16.93 2.69
C ARG A 121 -3.37 17.47 4.07
N LEU A 122 -2.59 17.19 5.11
CA LEU A 122 -2.82 17.63 6.49
C LEU A 122 -4.21 17.25 7.04
N SER A 123 -4.74 16.09 6.63
CA SER A 123 -6.05 15.62 7.06
C SER A 123 -6.00 15.02 8.47
N VAL A 124 -6.69 15.64 9.43
CA VAL A 124 -6.85 15.13 10.81
C VAL A 124 -7.45 13.72 10.81
N ARG A 125 -8.48 13.48 9.98
CA ARG A 125 -9.08 12.15 9.82
C ARG A 125 -8.03 11.11 9.43
N SER A 126 -7.13 11.45 8.50
CA SER A 126 -6.08 10.54 8.05
C SER A 126 -5.01 10.34 9.10
N ALA A 127 -4.66 11.37 9.86
CA ALA A 127 -3.75 11.25 11.01
C ALA A 127 -4.28 10.27 12.06
N VAL A 128 -5.57 10.39 12.41
CA VAL A 128 -6.22 9.45 13.36
C VAL A 128 -6.24 8.03 12.79
N ALA A 129 -6.61 7.85 11.53
CA ALA A 129 -6.63 6.52 10.89
C ALA A 129 -5.24 5.87 10.89
N VAL A 130 -4.19 6.62 10.51
CA VAL A 130 -2.80 6.12 10.52
C VAL A 130 -2.36 5.77 11.94
N GLY A 131 -2.66 6.63 12.92
CA GLY A 131 -2.37 6.35 14.33
C GLY A 131 -3.01 5.04 14.81
N MET A 132 -4.27 4.80 14.47
CA MET A 132 -4.98 3.55 14.81
C MET A 132 -4.37 2.33 14.12
N PHE A 133 -4.03 2.43 12.82
CA PHE A 133 -3.41 1.32 12.10
C PHE A 133 -2.04 0.97 12.66
N MET A 134 -1.19 1.97 12.92
CA MET A 134 0.15 1.74 13.48
C MET A 134 0.09 1.20 14.89
N THR A 135 -0.79 1.75 15.74
CA THR A 135 -0.96 1.26 17.12
C THR A 135 -1.42 -0.21 17.13
N THR A 136 -2.43 -0.54 16.32
CA THR A 136 -2.92 -1.91 16.20
C THR A 136 -1.82 -2.84 15.68
N ALA A 137 -1.08 -2.44 14.64
CA ALA A 137 0.01 -3.23 14.08
C ALA A 137 1.13 -3.49 15.09
N ILE A 138 1.54 -2.47 15.85
CA ILE A 138 2.56 -2.60 16.91
C ILE A 138 2.09 -3.60 17.97
N ILE A 139 0.85 -3.46 18.46
CA ILE A 139 0.28 -4.37 19.46
C ILE A 139 0.20 -5.79 18.92
N THR A 140 -0.29 -5.99 17.69
CA THR A 140 -0.41 -7.32 17.07
C THR A 140 0.96 -7.98 16.91
N VAL A 141 1.97 -7.25 16.40
CA VAL A 141 3.33 -7.79 16.24
C VAL A 141 3.93 -8.15 17.61
N TYR A 142 3.73 -7.30 18.62
CA TYR A 142 4.22 -7.59 19.98
C TYR A 142 3.61 -8.88 20.53
N ILE A 143 2.29 -9.03 20.44
CA ILE A 143 1.59 -10.24 20.92
C ILE A 143 2.10 -11.48 20.17
N VAL A 144 2.15 -11.42 18.83
CA VAL A 144 2.49 -12.57 18.00
C VAL A 144 3.97 -12.98 18.10
N ARG A 145 4.88 -12.04 18.39
CA ARG A 145 6.33 -12.34 18.46
C ARG A 145 6.90 -12.50 19.86
N HIS A 146 6.24 -11.98 20.89
CA HIS A 146 6.79 -11.96 22.25
C HIS A 146 5.88 -12.58 23.32
N VAL A 147 4.60 -12.82 23.01
CA VAL A 147 3.64 -13.38 23.97
C VAL A 147 3.22 -14.80 23.59
N VAL A 148 3.00 -15.05 22.30
CA VAL A 148 2.70 -16.37 21.71
C VAL A 148 3.99 -17.01 21.20
#